data_AF-A0A2P2D4E6-F1
#
_entry.id   AF-A0A2P2D4E6-F1
#
_cell.length_a   1.000
_cell.length_b   1.000
_cell.length_c   1.000
_cell.angle_alpha   90.00
_cell.angle_beta   90.00
_cell.angle_gamma   90.00
#
_symmetry.space_group_name_H-M   'P 1'
#
loop_
_entity.id
_entity.type
_entity.pdbx_description
1 polymer ?
#
loop_
_entity_poly.entity_id
_entity_poly.type
_entity_poly.pdbx_seq_one_letter_code
_entity_poly.pdbx_strand_id
1 'polypeptide(L)'
;MSEFQPTSLGAYYPTYYHLALEEAFPGTEVAAYSPSGKEIGRASATFLEQVRWEGSGIAKDGKKYHFAGEGKYELYDLEWGWGAGYNYQVFPYRTLAVSFKDLCEKIGTKISSCNKSKVIGTLAYIPKIKEKKIKMQNGKYHDGYFCLNDTGSPLYIRDDRVDMFVGVHGGGSPYQPQELSRNLFLDAGIHPLYPSDWKLYSSEKERFWCPKEKLPRNPFSPSESECKLDYHAQAPEKGMEMRIFFRKDGSLVRCRT
;
A
#
# COMPACT_ATOMS: atom_id res chain seq x y z
N MET A 1 6.34 -9.32 32.03
CA MET A 1 6.09 -7.91 31.65
C MET A 1 6.40 -7.77 30.17
N SER A 2 5.46 -7.26 29.36
CA SER A 2 5.61 -7.15 27.90
C SER A 2 6.89 -6.38 27.52
N GLU A 3 7.75 -6.98 26.70
CA GLU A 3 8.98 -6.36 26.18
C GLU A 3 8.70 -5.17 25.24
N PHE A 4 7.47 -5.09 24.73
CA PHE A 4 7.05 -4.12 23.73
C PHE A 4 5.89 -3.26 24.21
N GLN A 5 5.92 -1.97 23.84
CA GLN A 5 4.85 -1.01 24.09
C GLN A 5 4.04 -0.80 22.81
N PRO A 6 2.79 -1.32 22.72
CA PRO A 6 1.95 -1.06 21.58
C PRO A 6 1.56 0.42 21.52
N THR A 7 1.53 0.99 20.33
CA THR A 7 1.08 2.36 20.05
C THR A 7 0.09 2.32 18.89
N SER A 8 -1.12 2.85 19.11
CA SER A 8 -2.12 2.96 18.05
C SER A 8 -1.73 4.08 17.09
N LEU A 9 -1.83 3.81 15.78
CA LEU A 9 -1.70 4.79 14.71
C LEU A 9 -3.07 5.29 14.22
N GLY A 10 -4.16 4.91 14.92
CA GLY A 10 -5.52 5.19 14.51
C GLY A 10 -6.02 4.23 13.43
N ALA A 11 -7.14 4.61 12.81
CA ALA A 11 -7.71 3.87 11.70
C ALA A 11 -6.91 4.15 10.42
N TYR A 12 -6.67 3.08 9.66
CA TYR A 12 -6.21 3.14 8.28
C TYR A 12 -7.23 2.51 7.35
N TYR A 13 -7.36 3.06 6.16
CA TYR A 13 -8.31 2.60 5.15
C TYR A 13 -7.55 1.87 4.04
N PRO A 14 -7.86 0.57 3.80
CA PRO A 14 -7.06 -0.26 2.92
C PRO A 14 -7.33 0.07 1.44
N THR A 15 -6.29 0.04 0.64
CA THR A 15 -6.34 -0.30 -0.78
C THR A 15 -5.39 -1.46 -1.06
N TYR A 16 -5.38 -1.96 -2.29
CA TYR A 16 -4.49 -3.03 -2.70
C TYR A 16 -3.63 -2.61 -3.88
N TYR A 17 -2.37 -3.02 -3.83
CA TYR A 17 -1.44 -2.94 -4.95
C TYR A 17 -0.79 -4.30 -5.19
N HIS A 18 -0.30 -4.49 -6.41
CA HIS A 18 0.11 -5.79 -6.93
C HIS A 18 1.23 -5.63 -7.95
N LEU A 19 1.83 -6.73 -8.41
CA LEU A 19 2.73 -6.68 -9.56
C LEU A 19 1.92 -6.60 -10.84
N ALA A 20 2.21 -5.61 -11.68
CA ALA A 20 1.69 -5.57 -13.03
C ALA A 20 2.19 -6.82 -13.80
N LEU A 21 1.30 -7.48 -14.53
CA LEU A 21 1.65 -8.60 -15.41
C LEU A 21 1.45 -8.19 -16.85
N GLU A 22 2.47 -8.31 -17.69
CA GLU A 22 2.35 -7.91 -19.09
C GLU A 22 1.29 -8.71 -19.86
N GLU A 23 1.07 -9.98 -19.48
CA GLU A 23 0.00 -10.81 -20.02
C GLU A 23 -1.39 -10.18 -19.85
N ALA A 24 -1.61 -9.44 -18.76
CA ALA A 24 -2.86 -8.75 -18.47
C ALA A 24 -2.98 -7.39 -19.18
N PHE A 25 -1.86 -6.84 -19.66
CA PHE A 25 -1.78 -5.50 -20.26
C PHE A 25 -1.01 -5.52 -21.59
N PRO A 26 -1.50 -6.28 -22.59
CA PRO A 26 -0.86 -6.36 -23.89
C PRO A 26 -0.95 -5.03 -24.65
N GLY A 27 0.01 -4.76 -25.52
CA GLY A 27 0.11 -3.50 -26.25
C GLY A 27 1.35 -3.45 -27.12
N THR A 28 1.58 -2.32 -27.78
CA THR A 28 2.76 -2.10 -28.64
C THR A 28 4.04 -2.17 -27.82
N GLU A 29 5.00 -2.97 -28.26
CA GLU A 29 6.30 -3.08 -27.59
C GLU A 29 7.14 -1.80 -27.77
N VAL A 30 7.58 -1.24 -26.65
CA VAL A 30 8.45 -0.07 -26.58
C VAL A 30 9.69 -0.38 -25.76
N ALA A 31 10.76 0.38 -25.98
CA ALA A 31 11.99 0.24 -25.21
C ALA A 31 11.82 0.77 -23.78
N ALA A 32 12.28 -0.01 -22.81
CA ALA A 32 12.41 0.39 -21.42
C ALA A 32 13.85 0.82 -21.14
N TYR A 33 14.01 2.00 -20.53
CA TYR A 33 15.32 2.61 -20.30
C TYR A 33 15.67 2.68 -18.81
N SER A 34 16.92 2.41 -18.47
CA SER A 34 17.49 2.64 -17.15
C SER A 34 17.57 4.14 -16.81
N PRO A 35 17.77 4.49 -15.53
CA PRO A 35 18.10 5.87 -15.15
C PRO A 35 19.31 6.45 -15.89
N SER A 36 20.28 5.60 -16.26
CA SER A 36 21.44 6.00 -17.07
C SER A 36 21.16 6.14 -18.58
N GLY A 37 19.92 5.92 -19.03
CA GLY A 37 19.52 6.01 -20.43
C GLY A 37 19.84 4.78 -21.27
N LYS A 38 20.31 3.69 -20.66
CA LYS A 38 20.58 2.42 -21.35
C LYS A 38 19.27 1.67 -21.57
N GLU A 39 19.05 1.13 -22.76
CA GLU A 39 17.94 0.19 -22.99
C GLU A 39 18.20 -1.11 -22.20
N ILE A 40 17.25 -1.48 -21.36
CA ILE A 40 17.33 -2.67 -20.49
C ILE A 40 16.33 -3.76 -20.89
N GLY A 41 15.49 -3.48 -21.88
CA GLY A 41 14.61 -4.44 -22.53
C GLY A 41 13.48 -3.74 -23.26
N ARG A 42 12.52 -4.53 -23.73
CA ARG A 42 11.32 -4.06 -24.43
C ARG A 42 10.11 -4.77 -23.85
N ALA A 43 9.01 -4.05 -23.72
CA ALA A 43 7.75 -4.57 -23.22
C ALA A 43 6.58 -3.71 -23.73
N SER A 44 5.36 -4.20 -23.58
CA SER A 44 4.13 -3.48 -23.89
C SER A 44 4.08 -2.10 -23.22
N ALA A 45 3.73 -1.07 -24.00
CA ALA A 45 3.56 0.29 -23.49
C ALA A 45 2.48 0.36 -22.39
N THR A 46 1.38 -0.39 -22.54
CA THR A 46 0.31 -0.47 -21.54
C THR A 46 0.78 -1.15 -20.27
N PHE A 47 1.60 -2.20 -20.39
CA PHE A 47 2.24 -2.84 -19.23
C PHE A 47 3.17 -1.88 -18.49
N LEU A 48 4.05 -1.18 -19.22
CA LEU A 48 4.97 -0.22 -18.60
C LEU A 48 4.22 0.94 -17.92
N GLU A 49 3.06 1.35 -18.45
CA GLU A 49 2.17 2.27 -17.75
C GLU A 49 1.70 1.68 -16.41
N GLN A 50 1.24 0.43 -16.38
CA GLN A 50 0.85 -0.23 -15.12
C GLN A 50 2.04 -0.39 -14.15
N VAL A 51 3.25 -0.66 -14.64
CA VAL A 51 4.47 -0.66 -13.80
C VAL A 51 4.71 0.69 -13.14
N ARG A 52 4.37 1.81 -13.80
CA ARG A 52 4.47 3.15 -13.19
C ARG A 52 3.44 3.37 -12.08
N TRP A 53 2.26 2.78 -12.22
CA TRP A 53 1.18 2.88 -11.25
C TRP A 53 1.43 2.01 -10.01
N GLU A 54 1.77 0.75 -10.24
CA GLU A 54 1.97 -0.26 -9.19
C GLU A 54 3.39 -0.25 -8.61
N GLY A 55 4.33 0.40 -9.29
CA GLY A 55 5.74 0.49 -8.93
C GLY A 55 6.60 -0.66 -9.43
N SER A 56 6.03 -1.84 -9.71
CA SER A 56 6.77 -3.00 -10.25
C SER A 56 5.89 -3.90 -11.12
N GLY A 57 6.51 -4.68 -12.01
CA GLY A 57 5.81 -5.70 -12.79
C GLY A 57 6.70 -6.73 -13.47
N ILE A 58 6.08 -7.76 -14.04
CA ILE A 58 6.71 -8.90 -14.69
C ILE A 58 6.30 -8.93 -16.17
N ALA A 59 7.28 -8.84 -17.05
CA ALA A 59 7.11 -8.95 -18.49
C ALA A 59 6.94 -10.41 -18.94
N LYS A 60 6.44 -10.62 -20.15
CA LYS A 60 6.22 -11.95 -20.76
C LYS A 60 7.51 -12.75 -20.92
N ASP A 61 8.63 -12.06 -21.09
CA ASP A 61 9.96 -12.68 -21.17
C ASP A 61 10.56 -13.02 -19.78
N GLY A 62 9.79 -12.79 -18.71
CA GLY A 62 10.19 -13.02 -17.32
C GLY A 62 11.01 -11.89 -16.71
N LYS A 63 11.39 -10.85 -17.47
CA LYS A 63 12.08 -9.69 -16.90
C LYS A 63 11.16 -8.95 -15.94
N LYS A 64 11.73 -8.56 -14.80
CA LYS A 64 11.00 -7.81 -13.79
C LYS A 64 11.46 -6.37 -13.75
N TYR A 65 10.52 -5.46 -13.93
CA TYR A 65 10.75 -4.03 -14.03
C TYR A 65 10.29 -3.34 -12.74
N HIS A 66 11.15 -2.52 -12.17
CA HIS A 66 10.82 -1.60 -11.08
C HIS A 66 10.83 -0.17 -11.62
N PHE A 67 9.81 0.64 -11.29
CA PHE A 67 9.76 2.03 -11.73
C PHE A 67 10.73 2.90 -10.93
N ALA A 68 11.68 3.53 -11.63
CA ALA A 68 12.74 4.34 -11.03
C ALA A 68 12.49 5.86 -11.13
N GLY A 69 11.28 6.28 -11.53
CA GLY A 69 10.95 7.69 -11.76
C GLY A 69 11.15 8.14 -13.22
N GLU A 70 10.52 9.25 -13.61
CA GLU A 70 10.74 9.91 -14.92
C GLU A 70 10.63 9.01 -16.17
N GLY A 71 9.78 7.98 -16.12
CA GLY A 71 9.64 7.00 -17.20
C GLY A 71 10.83 6.06 -17.35
N LYS A 72 11.67 5.94 -16.32
CA LYS A 72 12.82 5.03 -16.23
C LYS A 72 12.52 3.83 -15.34
N TYR A 73 13.27 2.77 -15.57
CA TYR A 73 13.06 1.48 -14.91
C TYR A 73 14.38 0.82 -14.52
N GLU A 74 14.35 -0.03 -13.50
CA GLU A 74 15.44 -0.92 -13.13
C GLU A 74 14.98 -2.38 -13.23
N LEU A 75 15.92 -3.28 -13.49
CA LEU A 75 15.66 -4.71 -13.41
C LEU A 75 15.95 -5.22 -12.00
N TYR A 76 15.17 -6.18 -11.53
CA TYR A 76 15.39 -6.84 -10.25
C TYR A 76 15.24 -8.36 -10.36
N ASP A 77 15.94 -9.08 -9.47
CA ASP A 77 15.94 -10.56 -9.40
C ASP A 77 15.23 -11.09 -8.14
N LEU A 78 14.56 -10.21 -7.40
CA LEU A 78 13.70 -10.61 -6.28
C LEU A 78 12.43 -11.30 -6.79
N GLU A 79 11.87 -12.17 -5.97
CA GLU A 79 10.60 -12.84 -6.28
C GLU A 79 9.48 -11.82 -6.52
N TRP A 80 9.34 -10.87 -5.58
CA TRP A 80 8.20 -9.96 -5.50
C TRP A 80 8.53 -8.47 -5.70
N GLY A 81 9.81 -8.09 -5.68
CA GLY A 81 10.24 -6.70 -5.91
C GLY A 81 10.69 -5.94 -4.67
N TRP A 82 11.10 -4.69 -4.89
CA TRP A 82 11.63 -3.79 -3.87
C TRP A 82 10.55 -2.91 -3.29
N GLY A 83 10.60 -2.67 -1.97
CA GLY A 83 9.88 -1.59 -1.31
C GLY A 83 10.69 -0.30 -1.29
N ALA A 84 10.07 0.80 -0.87
CA ALA A 84 10.68 2.14 -0.83
C ALA A 84 11.88 2.33 0.13
N GLY A 85 12.30 1.32 0.89
CA GLY A 85 13.52 1.34 1.69
C GLY A 85 14.62 0.52 1.04
N TYR A 86 15.84 1.07 0.98
CA TYR A 86 17.01 0.34 0.49
C TYR A 86 17.12 -1.02 1.21
N ASN A 87 17.20 -2.12 0.46
CA ASN A 87 17.20 -3.52 0.91
C ASN A 87 15.88 -4.12 1.46
N TYR A 88 14.74 -3.43 1.39
CA TYR A 88 13.47 -4.04 1.77
C TYR A 88 12.77 -4.68 0.57
N GLN A 89 12.36 -5.93 0.75
CA GLN A 89 11.53 -6.65 -0.22
C GLN A 89 10.06 -6.48 0.14
N VAL A 90 9.19 -6.52 -0.88
CA VAL A 90 7.75 -6.63 -0.67
C VAL A 90 7.34 -8.11 -0.62
N PHE A 91 6.38 -8.45 0.23
CA PHE A 91 5.90 -9.83 0.37
C PHE A 91 4.37 -9.84 0.40
N PRO A 92 3.72 -10.68 -0.42
CA PRO A 92 2.27 -10.72 -0.51
C PRO A 92 1.64 -10.92 0.86
N TYR A 93 0.62 -10.13 1.16
CA TYR A 93 -0.12 -10.13 2.41
C TYR A 93 0.72 -9.77 3.65
N ARG A 94 1.98 -9.35 3.47
CA ARG A 94 2.89 -8.99 4.58
C ARG A 94 3.44 -7.58 4.48
N THR A 95 3.38 -6.95 3.32
CA THR A 95 3.85 -5.58 3.13
C THR A 95 2.72 -4.57 3.09
N LEU A 96 2.95 -3.44 3.76
CA LEU A 96 2.11 -2.26 3.69
C LEU A 96 2.91 -1.08 3.12
N ALA A 97 2.30 -0.36 2.20
CA ALA A 97 2.73 0.95 1.76
C ALA A 97 1.91 2.02 2.49
N VAL A 98 2.61 3.00 3.09
CA VAL A 98 1.99 4.09 3.86
C VAL A 98 2.51 5.44 3.41
N SER A 99 1.77 6.51 3.70
CA SER A 99 2.28 7.87 3.61
C SER A 99 3.40 8.06 4.63
N PHE A 100 4.63 8.28 4.15
CA PHE A 100 5.79 8.52 5.02
C PHE A 100 5.58 9.76 5.92
N LYS A 101 4.95 10.81 5.37
CA LYS A 101 4.63 12.04 6.10
C LYS A 101 3.69 11.75 7.28
N ASP A 102 2.57 11.08 7.03
CA ASP A 102 1.58 10.78 8.08
C ASP A 102 2.13 9.83 9.14
N LEU A 103 2.88 8.79 8.73
CA LEU A 103 3.55 7.90 9.67
C LEU A 103 4.48 8.71 10.60
N CYS A 104 5.27 9.63 10.05
CA CYS A 104 6.13 10.50 10.84
C CYS A 104 5.35 11.46 11.76
N GLU A 105 4.23 12.03 11.32
CA GLU A 105 3.38 12.86 12.15
C GLU A 105 2.83 12.08 13.36
N LYS A 106 2.36 10.85 13.13
CA LYS A 106 1.77 10.00 14.18
C LYS A 106 2.80 9.50 15.21
N ILE A 107 4.06 9.34 14.81
CA ILE A 107 5.12 8.83 15.71
C ILE A 107 6.12 9.90 16.16
N GLY A 108 6.03 11.13 15.63
CA GLY A 108 7.04 12.18 15.79
C GLY A 108 7.27 12.61 17.24
N THR A 109 6.29 12.43 18.12
CA THR A 109 6.43 12.65 19.56
C THR A 109 7.35 11.63 20.24
N LYS A 110 7.55 10.46 19.62
CA LYS A 110 8.40 9.36 20.12
C LYS A 110 9.72 9.21 19.36
N ILE A 111 9.79 9.66 18.11
CA ILE A 111 10.98 9.57 17.26
C ILE A 111 11.37 10.96 16.79
N SER A 112 12.41 11.51 17.39
CA SER A 112 13.00 12.77 16.93
C SER A 112 13.66 12.59 15.55
N SER A 113 13.49 13.60 14.70
CA SER A 113 14.05 13.64 13.33
C SER A 113 13.70 12.38 12.54
N CYS A 114 12.40 12.17 12.33
CA CYS A 114 11.84 11.04 11.59
C CYS A 114 12.39 11.00 10.16
N ASN A 115 12.92 9.84 9.75
CA ASN A 115 13.47 9.61 8.42
C ASN A 115 13.16 8.18 7.97
N LYS A 116 13.30 7.89 6.66
CA LYS A 116 12.95 6.58 6.10
C LYS A 116 13.74 5.43 6.75
N SER A 117 15.03 5.60 7.02
CA SER A 117 15.86 4.53 7.59
C SER A 117 15.45 4.14 9.02
N LYS A 118 14.85 5.06 9.78
CA LYS A 118 14.32 4.78 11.12
C LYS A 118 12.96 4.08 11.11
N VAL A 119 12.12 4.28 10.07
CA VAL A 119 10.69 3.91 10.11
C VAL A 119 10.27 2.87 9.08
N ILE A 120 10.92 2.78 7.92
CA ILE A 120 10.59 1.77 6.89
C ILE A 120 11.16 0.43 7.32
N GLY A 121 10.35 -0.62 7.44
CA GLY A 121 10.71 -1.88 8.10
C GLY A 121 10.03 -2.08 9.46
N THR A 122 9.15 -1.17 9.86
CA THR A 122 8.45 -1.25 11.16
C THR A 122 7.41 -2.35 11.16
N LEU A 123 7.36 -3.11 12.25
CA LEU A 123 6.33 -4.12 12.47
C LEU A 123 5.00 -3.43 12.82
N ALA A 124 4.00 -3.65 11.98
CA ALA A 124 2.63 -3.22 12.20
C ALA A 124 1.74 -4.41 12.55
N TYR A 125 0.65 -4.15 13.26
CA TYR A 125 -0.37 -5.13 13.60
C TYR A 125 -1.76 -4.54 13.33
N ILE A 126 -2.59 -5.29 12.61
CA ILE A 126 -3.97 -4.94 12.28
C ILE A 126 -4.88 -6.04 12.86
N PRO A 127 -5.52 -5.82 14.03
CA PRO A 127 -6.33 -6.84 14.71
C PRO A 127 -7.43 -7.44 13.82
N LYS A 128 -8.12 -6.59 13.05
CA LYS A 128 -9.21 -6.98 12.15
C LYS A 128 -8.80 -8.07 11.16
N ILE A 129 -7.55 -8.04 10.67
CA ILE A 129 -7.03 -9.06 9.75
C ILE A 129 -6.90 -10.42 10.45
N LYS A 130 -6.37 -10.45 11.68
CA LYS A 130 -6.26 -11.67 12.48
C LYS A 130 -7.64 -12.26 12.79
N GLU A 131 -8.59 -11.40 13.17
CA GLU A 131 -9.95 -11.79 13.53
C GLU A 131 -10.72 -12.46 12.39
N LYS A 132 -10.44 -12.07 11.13
CA LYS A 132 -11.01 -12.70 9.94
C LYS A 132 -10.58 -14.14 9.71
N LYS A 133 -9.53 -14.64 10.40
CA LYS A 133 -9.00 -16.00 10.23
C LYS A 133 -8.75 -16.33 8.76
N ILE A 134 -8.09 -15.42 8.05
CA ILE A 134 -7.81 -15.56 6.62
C ILE A 134 -6.79 -16.68 6.43
N LYS A 135 -7.13 -17.72 5.65
CA LYS A 135 -6.22 -18.83 5.36
C LYS A 135 -5.28 -18.46 4.23
N MET A 136 -3.98 -18.47 4.50
CA MET A 136 -2.92 -18.17 3.53
C MET A 136 -2.65 -19.39 2.64
N GLN A 137 -1.90 -19.18 1.56
CA GLN A 137 -1.53 -20.23 0.60
C GLN A 137 -0.78 -21.41 1.26
N ASN A 138 0.00 -21.16 2.30
CA ASN A 138 0.69 -22.19 3.08
C ASN A 138 -0.22 -22.93 4.10
N GLY A 139 -1.52 -22.68 4.06
CA GLY A 139 -2.53 -23.28 4.93
C GLY A 139 -2.63 -22.67 6.33
N LYS A 140 -1.71 -21.78 6.73
CA LYS A 140 -1.75 -21.10 8.04
C LYS A 140 -2.68 -19.89 8.00
N TYR A 141 -3.19 -19.49 9.15
CA TYR A 141 -3.96 -18.26 9.25
C TYR A 141 -3.06 -17.03 9.30
N HIS A 142 -3.50 -15.92 8.67
CA HIS A 142 -2.83 -14.64 8.80
C HIS A 142 -2.90 -14.17 10.26
N ASP A 143 -1.74 -13.85 10.83
CA ASP A 143 -1.59 -13.50 12.25
C ASP A 143 -1.88 -12.02 12.55
N GLY A 144 -2.13 -11.22 11.51
CA GLY A 144 -2.43 -9.78 11.58
C GLY A 144 -1.18 -8.90 11.55
N TYR A 145 0.02 -9.46 11.47
CA TYR A 145 1.27 -8.71 11.42
C TYR A 145 1.72 -8.41 10.00
N PHE A 146 2.25 -7.21 9.83
CA PHE A 146 2.74 -6.67 8.57
C PHE A 146 4.04 -5.89 8.77
N CYS A 147 4.72 -5.62 7.67
CA CYS A 147 5.92 -4.81 7.61
C CYS A 147 5.63 -3.55 6.78
N LEU A 148 5.90 -2.39 7.37
CA LEU A 148 5.84 -1.09 6.69
C LEU A 148 7.10 -0.91 5.81
N ASN A 149 7.25 -1.75 4.78
CA ASN A 149 8.45 -1.80 3.93
C ASN A 149 8.39 -0.85 2.74
N ASP A 150 7.25 -0.22 2.52
CA ASP A 150 7.00 0.53 1.29
C ASP A 150 6.33 1.88 1.56
N THR A 151 6.39 2.77 0.58
CA THR A 151 5.77 4.10 0.63
C THR A 151 5.22 4.45 -0.74
N GLY A 152 4.04 5.05 -0.77
CA GLY A 152 3.49 5.62 -1.99
C GLY A 152 3.64 7.13 -2.06
N SER A 153 3.45 7.67 -3.26
CA SER A 153 3.29 9.11 -3.45
C SER A 153 2.10 9.62 -2.61
N PRO A 154 2.21 10.79 -1.97
CA PRO A 154 1.09 11.39 -1.24
C PRO A 154 -0.10 11.73 -2.14
N LEU A 155 0.08 11.77 -3.46
CA LEU A 155 -1.02 11.90 -4.44
C LEU A 155 -1.91 10.65 -4.47
N TYR A 156 -1.37 9.47 -4.13
CA TYR A 156 -2.04 8.18 -4.26
C TYR A 156 -2.31 7.52 -2.90
N ILE A 157 -1.32 7.52 -2.00
CA ILE A 157 -1.47 7.08 -0.61
C ILE A 157 -1.52 8.33 0.27
N ARG A 158 -2.74 8.85 0.43
CA ARG A 158 -3.02 10.00 1.31
C ARG A 158 -3.02 9.55 2.76
N ASP A 159 -2.32 10.29 3.62
CA ASP A 159 -2.24 10.15 5.08
C ASP A 159 -2.61 8.77 5.66
N ASP A 160 -3.87 8.57 6.02
CA ASP A 160 -4.43 7.40 6.69
C ASP A 160 -4.94 6.30 5.74
N ARG A 161 -4.58 6.36 4.46
CA ARG A 161 -4.68 5.22 3.55
C ARG A 161 -3.48 4.31 3.70
N VAL A 162 -3.72 3.02 3.57
CA VAL A 162 -2.67 1.99 3.53
C VAL A 162 -2.88 1.13 2.31
N ASP A 163 -1.84 0.92 1.53
CA ASP A 163 -1.87 -0.03 0.42
C ASP A 163 -1.30 -1.36 0.87
N MET A 164 -2.05 -2.44 0.74
CA MET A 164 -1.59 -3.78 1.10
C MET A 164 -1.12 -4.51 -0.15
N PHE A 165 0.12 -4.99 -0.12
CA PHE A 165 0.66 -5.74 -1.25
C PHE A 165 0.03 -7.13 -1.29
N VAL A 166 -0.61 -7.50 -2.40
CA VAL A 166 -1.37 -8.77 -2.52
C VAL A 166 -0.76 -9.76 -3.52
N GLY A 167 0.44 -9.48 -4.03
CA GLY A 167 1.15 -10.32 -4.99
C GLY A 167 0.79 -9.95 -6.42
N VAL A 168 0.36 -10.91 -7.24
CA VAL A 168 0.02 -10.68 -8.67
C VAL A 168 -1.48 -10.55 -8.92
N HIS A 169 -2.31 -10.99 -7.98
CA HIS A 169 -3.75 -10.83 -8.06
C HIS A 169 -4.13 -9.61 -7.22
N GLY A 170 -4.64 -8.57 -7.88
CA GLY A 170 -5.05 -7.34 -7.22
C GLY A 170 -6.41 -7.46 -6.55
N GLY A 171 -7.04 -6.30 -6.36
CA GLY A 171 -8.39 -6.21 -5.86
C GLY A 171 -8.85 -4.77 -5.83
N GLY A 172 -9.92 -4.48 -6.56
CA GLY A 172 -10.58 -3.17 -6.57
C GLY A 172 -10.08 -2.15 -7.59
N SER A 173 -9.14 -2.52 -8.47
CA SER A 173 -8.94 -1.80 -9.73
C SER A 173 -9.96 -2.31 -10.75
N PRO A 174 -10.83 -1.45 -11.32
CA PRO A 174 -11.76 -1.84 -12.38
C PRO A 174 -11.07 -2.14 -13.71
N TYR A 175 -9.76 -1.88 -13.81
CA TYR A 175 -8.97 -2.03 -15.02
C TYR A 175 -8.23 -3.36 -15.10
N GLN A 176 -8.36 -4.23 -14.09
CA GLN A 176 -7.78 -5.58 -14.12
C GLN A 176 -8.72 -6.60 -14.77
N PRO A 177 -8.16 -7.62 -15.45
CA PRO A 177 -8.92 -8.81 -15.83
C PRO A 177 -9.59 -9.47 -14.61
N GLN A 178 -10.74 -10.10 -14.82
CA GLN A 178 -11.55 -10.66 -13.75
C GLN A 178 -10.79 -11.71 -12.93
N GLU A 179 -9.99 -12.56 -13.58
CA GLU A 179 -9.10 -13.55 -12.99
C GLU A 179 -8.00 -12.96 -12.09
N LEU A 180 -7.63 -11.70 -12.27
CA LEU A 180 -6.66 -10.98 -11.44
C LEU A 180 -7.30 -10.04 -10.42
N SER A 181 -8.62 -9.86 -10.48
CA SER A 181 -9.36 -8.90 -9.66
C SER A 181 -9.65 -9.36 -8.22
N ARG A 182 -9.23 -10.56 -7.83
CA ARG A 182 -9.50 -11.17 -6.52
C ARG A 182 -8.23 -11.49 -5.75
N ASN A 183 -8.29 -11.36 -4.43
CA ASN A 183 -7.20 -11.78 -3.53
C ASN A 183 -7.75 -12.30 -2.20
N LEU A 184 -6.90 -12.93 -1.40
CA LEU A 184 -7.31 -13.60 -0.15
C LEU A 184 -7.93 -12.63 0.88
N PHE A 185 -7.51 -11.37 0.91
CA PHE A 185 -8.09 -10.37 1.82
C PHE A 185 -9.47 -9.93 1.36
N LEU A 186 -9.64 -9.67 0.06
CA LEU A 186 -10.95 -9.36 -0.52
C LEU A 186 -11.94 -10.51 -0.30
N ASP A 187 -11.52 -11.76 -0.52
CA ASP A 187 -12.33 -12.95 -0.33
C ASP A 187 -12.78 -13.14 1.13
N ALA A 188 -11.98 -12.66 2.09
CA ALA A 188 -12.31 -12.65 3.51
C ALA A 188 -13.18 -11.43 3.94
N GLY A 189 -13.61 -10.60 2.99
CA GLY A 189 -14.40 -9.40 3.24
C GLY A 189 -13.61 -8.29 3.91
N ILE A 190 -12.33 -8.14 3.58
CA ILE A 190 -11.58 -6.90 3.77
C ILE A 190 -11.77 -6.09 2.49
N HIS A 191 -12.75 -5.20 2.50
CA HIS A 191 -13.07 -4.39 1.32
C HIS A 191 -12.14 -3.17 1.25
N PRO A 192 -11.46 -2.94 0.12
CA PRO A 192 -10.65 -1.76 -0.09
C PRO A 192 -11.54 -0.52 -0.27
N LEU A 193 -10.91 0.65 -0.25
CA LEU A 193 -11.53 1.86 -0.78
C LEU A 193 -11.70 1.74 -2.29
N TYR A 194 -12.90 2.06 -2.77
CA TYR A 194 -13.27 2.14 -4.18
C TYR A 194 -13.66 3.56 -4.54
N PRO A 195 -13.50 3.99 -5.82
CA PRO A 195 -13.96 5.29 -6.29
C PRO A 195 -15.36 5.71 -5.83
N SER A 196 -16.28 4.76 -5.64
CA SER A 196 -17.64 4.98 -5.13
C SER A 196 -17.73 5.39 -3.65
N ASP A 197 -16.68 5.19 -2.86
CA ASP A 197 -16.63 5.60 -1.46
C ASP A 197 -16.40 7.12 -1.30
N TRP A 198 -16.24 7.84 -2.42
CA TRP A 198 -16.21 9.28 -2.48
C TRP A 198 -17.47 9.78 -3.18
N LYS A 199 -18.18 10.75 -2.59
CA LYS A 199 -19.38 11.32 -3.23
C LYS A 199 -19.08 12.08 -4.52
N LEU A 200 -17.86 12.59 -4.65
CA LEU A 200 -17.39 13.33 -5.82
C LEU A 200 -16.08 12.70 -6.30
N TYR A 201 -16.22 11.79 -7.26
CA TYR A 201 -15.13 11.17 -7.99
C TYR A 201 -15.44 11.24 -9.49
N SER A 202 -14.69 12.04 -10.24
CA SER A 202 -14.72 12.04 -11.71
C SER A 202 -13.44 11.46 -12.32
N SER A 203 -12.30 11.61 -11.63
CA SER A 203 -11.02 11.01 -12.00
C SER A 203 -10.08 10.97 -10.80
N GLU A 204 -8.90 10.36 -10.95
CA GLU A 204 -7.90 10.35 -9.87
C GLU A 204 -7.41 11.73 -9.45
N LYS A 205 -7.36 12.67 -10.40
CA LYS A 205 -6.89 14.04 -10.20
C LYS A 205 -8.00 14.96 -9.67
N GLU A 206 -9.25 14.55 -9.82
CA GLU A 206 -10.44 15.33 -9.46
C GLU A 206 -11.19 14.73 -8.27
N ARG A 207 -10.51 13.90 -7.48
CA ARG A 207 -11.04 13.36 -6.22
C ARG A 207 -11.27 14.50 -5.23
N PHE A 208 -12.46 14.53 -4.62
CA PHE A 208 -12.71 15.43 -3.51
C PHE A 208 -12.07 14.90 -2.23
N TRP A 209 -11.14 15.67 -1.67
CA TRP A 209 -10.45 15.38 -0.42
C TRP A 209 -10.86 16.40 0.63
N CYS A 210 -11.51 15.96 1.71
CA CYS A 210 -11.84 16.86 2.81
C CYS A 210 -10.54 17.39 3.46
N PRO A 211 -10.45 18.68 3.83
CA PRO A 211 -9.32 19.20 4.61
C PRO A 211 -9.15 18.40 5.91
N LYS A 212 -7.90 18.22 6.38
CA LYS A 212 -7.57 17.33 7.51
C LYS A 212 -8.31 17.76 8.79
N GLU A 213 -8.41 19.06 9.01
CA GLU A 213 -9.13 19.71 10.11
C GLU A 213 -10.66 19.59 10.02
N LYS A 214 -11.19 19.17 8.87
CA LYS A 214 -12.61 18.94 8.61
C LYS A 214 -12.97 17.45 8.58
N LEU A 215 -12.00 16.55 8.77
CA LEU A 215 -12.28 15.12 8.83
C LEU A 215 -13.16 14.80 10.06
N PRO A 216 -14.13 13.89 9.94
CA PRO A 216 -14.98 13.52 11.07
C PRO A 216 -14.17 12.98 12.25
N ARG A 217 -14.34 13.57 13.44
CA ARG A 217 -13.79 13.02 14.69
C ARG A 217 -14.40 11.67 15.02
N ASN A 218 -15.69 11.50 14.72
CA ASN A 218 -16.38 10.21 14.71
C ASN A 218 -16.84 9.89 13.29
N PRO A 219 -16.12 9.01 12.57
CA PRO A 219 -16.49 8.54 11.23
C PRO A 219 -17.94 8.05 11.09
N PHE A 220 -18.52 7.47 12.15
CA PHE A 220 -19.88 6.91 12.13
C PHE A 220 -20.98 7.93 12.44
N SER A 221 -20.62 9.14 12.90
CA SER A 221 -21.59 10.20 13.20
C SER A 221 -20.97 11.59 13.00
N PRO A 222 -20.68 12.01 11.75
CA PRO A 222 -20.09 13.31 11.48
C PRO A 222 -21.04 14.47 11.83
N SER A 223 -20.52 15.50 12.49
CA SER A 223 -21.24 16.74 12.76
C SER A 223 -21.47 17.57 11.49
N GLU A 224 -22.31 18.59 11.55
CA GLU A 224 -22.62 19.45 10.40
C GLU A 224 -21.43 20.27 9.90
N SER A 225 -20.50 20.63 10.78
CA SER A 225 -19.31 21.41 10.43
C SER A 225 -18.17 20.56 9.87
N GLU A 226 -18.30 19.24 9.97
CA GLU A 226 -17.37 18.23 9.47
C GLU A 226 -17.76 17.75 8.08
N CYS A 227 -16.76 17.31 7.35
CA CYS A 227 -16.90 16.99 5.95
C CYS A 227 -17.47 15.59 5.75
N LYS A 228 -18.62 15.52 5.09
CA LYS A 228 -19.39 14.28 4.89
C LYS A 228 -19.17 13.62 3.53
N LEU A 229 -18.36 14.22 2.64
CA LEU A 229 -18.22 13.76 1.25
C LEU A 229 -17.08 12.75 1.02
N ASP A 230 -16.19 12.61 2.00
CA ASP A 230 -14.99 11.77 1.94
C ASP A 230 -15.25 10.39 2.58
N TYR A 231 -14.40 9.42 2.24
CA TYR A 231 -14.50 8.02 2.63
C TYR A 231 -14.57 7.82 4.15
N HIS A 232 -14.03 8.75 4.95
CA HIS A 232 -14.19 8.72 6.41
C HIS A 232 -15.66 8.71 6.85
N ALA A 233 -16.53 9.44 6.14
CA ALA A 233 -17.96 9.51 6.45
C ALA A 233 -18.80 8.53 5.60
N GLN A 234 -18.32 8.19 4.40
CA GLN A 234 -19.06 7.36 3.44
C GLN A 234 -18.79 5.86 3.59
N ALA A 235 -17.61 5.47 4.06
CA ALA A 235 -17.21 4.08 4.27
C ALA A 235 -16.46 3.87 5.62
N PRO A 236 -16.99 4.38 6.75
CA PRO A 236 -16.31 4.32 8.05
C PRO A 236 -15.99 2.89 8.50
N GLU A 237 -16.79 1.91 8.08
CA GLU A 237 -16.63 0.49 8.39
C GLU A 237 -15.40 -0.16 7.74
N LYS A 238 -14.81 0.49 6.71
CA LYS A 238 -13.59 0.02 6.05
C LYS A 238 -12.34 0.37 6.83
N GLY A 239 -12.40 1.36 7.71
CA GLY A 239 -11.31 1.72 8.61
C GLY A 239 -10.88 0.53 9.47
N MET A 240 -9.56 0.37 9.62
CA MET A 240 -8.95 -0.69 10.43
C MET A 240 -7.92 -0.08 11.37
N GLU A 241 -8.04 -0.36 12.66
CA GLU A 241 -7.02 0.09 13.61
C GLU A 241 -5.67 -0.53 13.26
N MET A 242 -4.64 0.30 13.12
CA MET A 242 -3.27 -0.13 12.95
C MET A 242 -2.46 0.21 14.19
N ARG A 243 -1.65 -0.75 14.66
CA ARG A 243 -0.76 -0.59 15.80
C ARG A 243 0.68 -0.85 15.39
N ILE A 244 1.61 -0.15 16.02
CA ILE A 244 3.04 -0.42 15.97
C ILE A 244 3.58 -0.65 17.37
N PHE A 245 4.85 -1.04 17.46
CA PHE A 245 5.46 -1.42 18.74
C PHE A 245 6.78 -0.69 18.94
N PHE A 246 6.97 -0.19 20.16
CA PHE A 246 8.25 0.38 20.60
C PHE A 246 8.93 -0.57 21.58
N ARG A 247 10.26 -0.66 21.49
CA ARG A 247 11.12 -1.24 22.52
C ARG A 247 11.27 -0.25 23.68
N LYS A 248 11.81 -0.75 24.80
CA LYS A 248 12.06 0.07 26.01
C LYS A 248 13.01 1.24 25.77
N ASP A 249 13.92 1.11 24.80
CA ASP A 249 14.88 2.16 24.40
C ASP A 249 14.25 3.24 23.49
N GLY A 250 12.96 3.16 23.19
CA GLY A 250 12.27 4.09 22.30
C GLY A 250 12.44 3.80 20.81
N SER A 251 13.14 2.72 20.43
CA SER A 251 13.25 2.29 19.03
C SER A 251 12.00 1.52 18.58
N LEU A 252 11.69 1.57 17.28
CA LEU A 252 10.62 0.78 16.68
C LEU A 252 11.01 -0.69 16.63
N VAL A 253 10.05 -1.57 16.93
CA VAL A 253 10.16 -2.99 16.59
C VAL A 253 10.13 -3.13 15.08
N ARG A 254 11.08 -3.90 14.56
CA ARG A 254 11.34 -4.03 13.12
C ARG A 254 11.00 -5.43 12.67
N CYS A 255 10.52 -5.55 11.45
CA CYS A 255 10.50 -6.82 10.76
C CYS A 255 11.93 -7.33 10.57
N ARG A 256 12.10 -8.65 10.61
CA ARG A 256 13.36 -9.26 10.19
C ARG A 256 13.43 -9.13 8.67
N THR A 257 14.50 -8.51 8.19
CA THR A 257 14.89 -8.46 6.78
C THR A 257 15.44 -9.80 6.35
#